data_AF-A0A3B9AFX9-F1
#
_entry.id   AF-A0A3B9AFX9-F1
#
_cell.length_a   1.000
_cell.length_b   1.000
_cell.length_c   1.000
_cell.angle_alpha   90.00
_cell.angle_beta   90.00
_cell.angle_gamma   90.00
#
_symmetry.space_group_name_H-M   'P 1'
#
loop_
_entity.id
_entity.type
_entity.pdbx_description
1 polymer ?
#
loop_
_entity_poly.entity_id
_entity_poly.type
_entity_poly.pdbx_seq_one_letter_code
_entity_poly.pdbx_strand_id
1 'polypeptide(L)'
;MSSRKQIYLLSAVLIGIGLGLTLYKYFFLHFPLTPGSVRTVWNVEAKVSYNAHGSNSVANLALPGHQTHHEILDETFASSGFDFLVETRGQQRRAIWSSAQANGPQDLYYSVQITPRLTDNGKLLPPNQSATHISRPTWSPAQRQAAEGVIARARESARPNQFTAALLTLLGEGQSADDVYMLTSTSKNSSRAQIALKLLHEAGIPSHLIRGVHLRNRTHNDPPAELLEVYEGGAWNIYNPDTATPGLPDDFFIWQRGGLSLLDVEGGSGSKIRFSVLSNVIPAKNIALKLAREQTVALVDFNIYSLPVEKQNVFKSLLLVPIGALVVVIFKIWVGVRTSGTFMPVLIALAFIQTTLLMGIAILVVLVE
;
A
#
# COMPACT_ATOMS: atom_id res chain seq x y z
N MET A 1 -34.04 -40.78 -20.28
CA MET A 1 -34.42 -39.36 -20.49
C MET A 1 -34.16 -39.01 -21.95
N SER A 2 -35.06 -38.31 -22.64
CA SER A 2 -34.85 -37.88 -24.04
C SER A 2 -33.54 -37.10 -24.14
N SER A 3 -32.67 -37.46 -25.10
CA SER A 3 -31.34 -36.86 -25.35
C SER A 3 -31.36 -35.32 -25.27
N ARG A 4 -32.47 -34.69 -25.72
CA ARG A 4 -32.67 -33.24 -25.64
C ARG A 4 -32.72 -32.69 -24.20
N LYS A 5 -33.41 -33.38 -23.28
CA LYS A 5 -33.49 -32.97 -21.85
C LYS A 5 -32.13 -33.09 -21.16
N GLN A 6 -31.31 -34.06 -21.54
CA GLN A 6 -29.97 -34.24 -21.00
C GLN A 6 -29.02 -33.13 -21.49
N ILE A 7 -29.15 -32.71 -22.75
CA ILE A 7 -28.42 -31.55 -23.30
C ILE A 7 -28.84 -30.27 -22.58
N TYR A 8 -30.13 -29.99 -22.41
CA TYR A 8 -30.58 -28.79 -21.69
C TYR A 8 -30.11 -28.76 -20.23
N LEU A 9 -30.12 -29.91 -19.54
CA LEU A 9 -29.59 -30.02 -18.18
C LEU A 9 -28.09 -29.74 -18.15
N LEU A 10 -27.32 -30.35 -19.05
CA LEU A 10 -25.87 -30.15 -19.14
C LEU A 10 -25.52 -28.69 -19.46
N SER A 11 -26.23 -28.07 -20.40
CA SER A 11 -26.07 -26.65 -20.73
C SER A 11 -26.41 -25.75 -19.53
N ALA A 12 -27.49 -26.01 -18.81
CA ALA A 12 -27.87 -25.25 -17.63
C ALA A 12 -26.81 -25.35 -16.51
N VAL A 13 -26.25 -26.55 -16.30
CA VAL A 13 -25.15 -26.76 -15.34
C VAL A 13 -23.89 -26.01 -15.77
N LEU A 14 -23.48 -26.08 -17.04
CA LEU A 14 -22.32 -25.34 -17.53
C LEU A 14 -22.49 -23.82 -17.40
N ILE A 15 -23.68 -23.30 -17.73
CA ILE A 15 -24.02 -21.89 -17.57
C ILE A 15 -23.97 -21.50 -16.09
N GLY A 16 -24.54 -22.31 -15.21
CA GLY A 16 -24.51 -22.08 -13.76
C GLY A 16 -23.10 -22.04 -13.21
N ILE A 17 -22.23 -22.96 -13.64
CA ILE A 17 -20.81 -22.97 -13.26
C ILE A 17 -20.10 -21.72 -13.80
N GLY A 18 -20.31 -21.36 -15.07
CA GLY A 18 -19.71 -20.17 -15.69
C GLY A 18 -20.14 -18.87 -15.01
N LEU A 19 -21.42 -18.75 -14.67
CA LEU A 19 -21.96 -17.59 -13.95
C LEU A 19 -21.43 -17.55 -12.50
N GLY A 20 -21.41 -18.70 -11.82
CA GLY A 20 -20.88 -18.83 -10.46
C GLY A 20 -19.40 -18.45 -10.38
N LEU A 21 -18.57 -18.90 -11.33
CA LEU A 21 -17.16 -18.51 -11.42
C LEU A 21 -16.98 -17.02 -11.71
N THR A 22 -17.84 -16.43 -12.55
CA THR A 22 -17.81 -14.99 -12.85
C THR A 22 -18.17 -14.17 -11.61
N LEU A 23 -19.24 -14.54 -10.91
CA LEU A 23 -19.67 -13.89 -9.67
C LEU A 23 -18.62 -14.03 -8.57
N TYR A 24 -18.01 -15.21 -8.43
CA TYR A 24 -16.91 -15.44 -7.49
C TYR A 24 -15.72 -14.53 -7.78
N LYS A 25 -15.30 -14.42 -9.05
CA LYS A 25 -14.21 -13.52 -9.46
C LYS A 25 -14.54 -12.05 -9.23
N TYR A 26 -15.79 -11.65 -9.41
CA TYR A 26 -16.23 -10.27 -9.19
C TYR A 26 -16.29 -9.90 -7.71
N PHE A 27 -16.94 -10.72 -6.87
CA PHE A 27 -17.15 -10.39 -5.46
C PHE A 27 -15.96 -10.71 -4.56
N PHE A 28 -15.27 -11.83 -4.78
CA PHE A 28 -14.17 -12.24 -3.90
C PHE A 28 -12.81 -11.76 -4.39
N LEU A 29 -12.55 -11.88 -5.71
CA LEU A 29 -11.26 -11.50 -6.29
C LEU A 29 -11.28 -10.08 -6.88
N HIS A 30 -12.42 -9.39 -6.82
CA HIS A 30 -12.56 -8.00 -7.25
C HIS A 30 -12.10 -7.74 -8.69
N PHE A 31 -12.25 -8.73 -9.57
CA PHE A 31 -11.98 -8.54 -10.99
C PHE A 31 -13.04 -7.62 -11.60
N PRO A 32 -12.64 -6.55 -12.31
CA PRO A 32 -13.57 -5.67 -12.99
C PRO A 32 -14.27 -6.40 -14.14
N LEU A 33 -15.59 -6.26 -14.23
CA LEU A 33 -16.38 -6.83 -15.33
C LEU A 33 -16.23 -6.01 -16.63
N THR A 34 -15.90 -4.73 -16.51
CA THR A 34 -15.77 -3.81 -17.64
C THR A 34 -14.30 -3.58 -18.02
N PRO A 35 -13.96 -3.57 -19.31
CA PRO A 35 -12.64 -3.16 -19.77
C PRO A 35 -12.39 -1.67 -19.44
N GLY A 36 -11.15 -1.31 -19.14
CA GLY A 36 -10.75 0.09 -18.89
C GLY A 36 -10.81 0.55 -17.43
N SER A 37 -11.21 -0.30 -16.48
CA SER A 37 -11.10 0.04 -15.06
C SER A 37 -9.63 0.15 -14.64
N VAL A 38 -9.25 1.32 -14.14
CA VAL A 38 -7.91 1.60 -13.63
C VAL A 38 -7.94 1.84 -12.13
N ARG A 39 -6.80 1.66 -11.48
CA ARG A 39 -6.62 1.94 -10.07
C ARG A 39 -5.33 2.71 -9.85
N THR A 40 -5.37 3.62 -8.90
CA THR A 40 -4.19 4.36 -8.46
C THR A 40 -3.38 3.49 -7.52
N VAL A 41 -2.08 3.41 -7.79
CA VAL A 41 -1.07 2.78 -6.95
C VAL A 41 -0.08 3.86 -6.58
N TRP A 42 0.11 4.09 -5.28
CA TRP A 42 1.16 4.98 -4.80
C TRP A 42 2.39 4.15 -4.48
N ASN A 43 3.52 4.54 -5.06
CA ASN A 43 4.83 4.07 -4.64
C ASN A 43 5.37 5.07 -3.60
N VAL A 44 5.52 4.61 -2.37
CA VAL A 44 6.06 5.38 -1.26
C VAL A 44 7.46 4.86 -0.97
N GLU A 45 8.46 5.71 -1.14
CA GLU A 45 9.85 5.41 -0.83
C GLU A 45 10.28 6.13 0.45
N ALA A 46 10.84 5.38 1.40
CA ALA A 46 11.51 5.88 2.58
C ALA A 46 13.02 5.81 2.37
N LYS A 47 13.66 6.97 2.31
CA LYS A 47 15.11 7.15 2.30
C LYS A 47 15.61 7.44 3.71
N VAL A 48 16.48 6.58 4.21
CA VAL A 48 17.18 6.77 5.49
C VAL A 48 18.62 7.19 5.20
N SER A 49 19.04 8.33 5.73
CA SER A 49 20.39 8.87 5.56
C SER A 49 21.05 9.13 6.91
N TYR A 50 22.29 8.68 7.10
CA TYR A 50 23.07 8.94 8.31
C TYR A 50 24.58 8.87 8.03
N ASN A 51 25.40 9.41 8.95
CA ASN A 51 26.86 9.31 8.86
C ASN A 51 27.37 8.23 9.82
N ALA A 52 27.97 7.17 9.29
CA ALA A 52 28.55 6.08 10.08
C ALA A 52 29.95 6.44 10.59
N HIS A 53 30.32 5.95 11.79
CA HIS A 53 31.59 6.30 12.45
C HIS A 53 32.74 5.31 12.20
N GLY A 54 32.62 4.41 11.22
CA GLY A 54 33.66 3.43 10.91
C GLY A 54 33.65 2.17 11.78
N SER A 55 32.60 1.98 12.58
CA SER A 55 32.36 0.82 13.45
C SER A 55 31.06 0.08 13.05
N ASN A 56 30.66 -0.92 13.85
CA ASN A 56 29.40 -1.62 13.66
C ASN A 56 28.24 -0.63 13.68
N SER A 57 27.43 -0.64 12.62
CA SER A 57 26.26 0.24 12.48
C SER A 57 25.00 -0.58 12.29
N VAL A 58 23.97 -0.22 13.04
CA VAL A 58 22.65 -0.85 12.98
C VAL A 58 21.60 0.23 12.80
N ALA A 59 20.84 0.17 11.71
CA ALA A 59 19.73 1.05 11.43
C ALA A 59 18.40 0.29 11.53
N ASN A 60 17.51 0.77 12.38
CA ASN A 60 16.22 0.16 12.71
C ASN A 60 15.07 1.07 12.26
N LEU A 61 14.36 0.70 11.20
CA LEU A 61 13.18 1.42 10.69
C LEU A 61 11.89 0.69 11.02
N ALA A 62 10.90 1.39 11.57
CA ALA A 62 9.54 0.87 11.65
C ALA A 62 8.90 0.78 10.26
N LEU A 63 8.36 -0.38 9.91
CA LEU A 63 7.65 -0.63 8.66
C LEU A 63 6.14 -0.47 8.86
N PRO A 64 5.39 -0.09 7.80
CA PRO A 64 3.94 -0.02 7.86
C PRO A 64 3.32 -1.39 8.14
N GLY A 65 2.35 -1.40 9.05
CA GLY A 65 1.50 -2.56 9.33
C GLY A 65 0.31 -2.65 8.38
N HIS A 66 -0.51 -3.69 8.57
CA HIS A 66 -1.77 -3.81 7.84
C HIS A 66 -2.74 -2.69 8.25
N GLN A 67 -3.33 -2.00 7.26
CA GLN A 67 -4.26 -0.90 7.49
C GLN A 67 -5.68 -1.22 7.05
N THR A 68 -6.64 -0.41 7.54
CA THR A 68 -8.04 -0.51 7.14
C THR A 68 -8.30 0.06 5.73
N HIS A 69 -7.68 1.20 5.38
CA HIS A 69 -7.99 1.92 4.13
C HIS A 69 -7.07 1.59 2.95
N HIS A 70 -5.86 1.11 3.21
CA HIS A 70 -4.85 0.81 2.18
C HIS A 70 -4.34 -0.63 2.30
N GLU A 71 -4.05 -1.23 1.15
CA GLU A 71 -3.42 -2.54 1.03
C GLU A 71 -2.03 -2.40 0.43
N ILE A 72 -1.07 -3.12 1.02
CA ILE A 72 0.30 -3.17 0.54
C ILE A 72 0.37 -4.21 -0.58
N LEU A 73 0.82 -3.81 -1.76
CA LEU A 73 0.94 -4.63 -2.96
C LEU A 73 2.35 -5.18 -3.17
N ASP A 74 3.37 -4.47 -2.70
CA ASP A 74 4.77 -4.85 -2.84
C ASP A 74 5.62 -4.14 -1.81
N GLU A 75 6.71 -4.79 -1.45
CA GLU A 75 7.74 -4.24 -0.58
C GLU A 75 9.11 -4.54 -1.20
N THR A 76 9.90 -3.50 -1.46
CA THR A 76 11.25 -3.62 -2.00
C THR A 76 12.25 -2.93 -1.08
N PHE A 77 13.41 -3.55 -0.90
CA PHE A 77 14.48 -3.09 -0.04
C PHE A 77 15.75 -2.96 -0.87
N ALA A 78 16.47 -1.84 -0.73
CA ALA A 78 17.73 -1.63 -1.42
C ALA A 78 18.78 -1.03 -0.46
N SER A 79 19.86 -1.79 -0.26
CA SER A 79 21.00 -1.41 0.57
C SER A 79 22.29 -2.03 0.00
N SER A 80 23.39 -1.29 0.08
CA SER A 80 24.71 -1.76 -0.34
C SER A 80 25.59 -2.01 0.88
N GLY A 81 26.11 -3.22 1.06
CA GLY A 81 27.03 -3.54 2.17
C GLY A 81 26.37 -3.66 3.55
N PHE A 82 25.05 -3.88 3.59
CA PHE A 82 24.29 -4.14 4.81
C PHE A 82 23.61 -5.50 4.71
N ASP A 83 23.67 -6.25 5.81
CA ASP A 83 22.80 -7.39 6.05
C ASP A 83 21.41 -6.87 6.43
N PHE A 84 20.38 -7.56 5.97
CA PHE A 84 18.98 -7.14 6.13
C PHE A 84 18.16 -8.21 6.84
N LEU A 85 17.41 -7.78 7.85
CA LEU A 85 16.47 -8.61 8.60
C LEU A 85 15.17 -7.85 8.83
N VAL A 86 14.03 -8.54 8.69
CA VAL A 86 12.74 -8.02 9.17
C VAL A 86 12.37 -8.73 10.46
N GLU A 87 12.28 -7.98 11.55
CA GLU A 87 11.80 -8.48 12.84
C GLU A 87 10.36 -8.03 13.05
N THR A 88 9.51 -8.93 13.55
CA THR A 88 8.15 -8.59 13.97
C THR A 88 8.08 -8.63 15.48
N ARG A 89 7.93 -7.45 16.12
CA ARG A 89 7.79 -7.33 17.58
C ARG A 89 6.34 -6.98 17.92
N GLY A 90 5.57 -7.97 18.34
CA GLY A 90 4.13 -7.83 18.55
C GLY A 90 3.40 -7.56 17.23
N GLN A 91 2.72 -6.42 17.12
CA GLN A 91 2.01 -5.98 15.90
C GLN A 91 2.86 -5.04 15.01
N GLN A 92 4.08 -4.68 15.43
CA GLN A 92 4.92 -3.73 14.70
C GLN A 92 6.08 -4.45 14.01
N ARG A 93 6.16 -4.31 12.68
CA ARG A 93 7.26 -4.81 11.85
C ARG A 93 8.39 -3.78 11.83
N ARG A 94 9.64 -4.23 11.89
CA ARG A 94 10.82 -3.37 11.77
C ARG A 94 11.82 -3.97 10.79
N ALA A 95 12.37 -3.13 9.94
CA ALA A 95 13.53 -3.41 9.10
C ALA A 95 14.80 -3.08 9.88
N ILE A 96 15.71 -4.03 9.93
CA ILE A 96 17.01 -3.92 10.59
C ILE A 96 18.07 -4.08 9.50
N TRP A 97 18.86 -3.03 9.30
CA TRP A 97 20.07 -3.07 8.49
C TRP A 97 21.27 -3.08 9.41
N SER A 98 22.12 -4.10 9.29
CA SER A 98 23.35 -4.21 10.08
C SER A 98 24.56 -4.28 9.17
N SER A 99 25.62 -3.54 9.51
CA SER A 99 26.91 -3.62 8.83
C SER A 99 28.03 -3.60 9.86
N ALA A 100 28.93 -4.59 9.78
CA ALA A 100 30.05 -4.72 10.72
C ALA A 100 31.03 -3.54 10.65
N GLN A 101 31.16 -2.92 9.46
CA GLN A 101 32.03 -1.78 9.26
C GLN A 101 31.46 -0.86 8.18
N ALA A 102 30.79 0.22 8.60
CA ALA A 102 30.30 1.26 7.73
C ALA A 102 31.01 2.60 8.05
N ASN A 103 31.45 3.32 7.03
CA ASN A 103 32.12 4.61 7.19
C ASN A 103 31.54 5.65 6.22
N GLY A 104 31.44 6.90 6.67
CA GLY A 104 30.94 8.01 5.86
C GLY A 104 29.41 8.00 5.69
N PRO A 105 28.89 8.72 4.67
CA PRO A 105 27.45 8.84 4.44
C PRO A 105 26.86 7.52 3.95
N GLN A 106 25.80 7.08 4.60
CA GLN A 106 25.06 5.86 4.29
C GLN A 106 23.62 6.21 3.92
N ASP A 107 23.15 5.63 2.82
CA ASP A 107 21.79 5.78 2.31
C ASP A 107 21.13 4.40 2.19
N LEU A 108 20.01 4.20 2.87
CA LEU A 108 19.21 2.98 2.85
C LEU A 108 17.83 3.31 2.29
N TYR A 109 17.30 2.41 1.45
CA TYR A 109 16.02 2.62 0.77
C TYR A 109 15.05 1.49 1.06
N TYR A 110 13.81 1.86 1.38
CA TYR A 110 12.67 0.97 1.46
C TYR A 110 11.52 1.57 0.66
N SER A 111 10.99 0.81 -0.30
CA SER A 111 9.89 1.24 -1.16
C SER A 111 8.72 0.29 -1.01
N VAL A 112 7.54 0.86 -0.82
CA VAL A 112 6.27 0.13 -0.67
C VAL A 112 5.27 0.62 -1.71
N GLN A 113 4.60 -0.31 -2.38
CA GLN A 113 3.51 -0.01 -3.29
C GLN A 113 2.19 -0.23 -2.55
N ILE A 114 1.33 0.79 -2.55
CA ILE A 114 0.04 0.75 -1.85
C ILE A 114 -1.11 1.10 -2.79
N THR A 115 -2.29 0.56 -2.52
CA THR A 115 -3.53 0.89 -3.24
C THR A 115 -4.69 0.97 -2.24
N PRO A 116 -5.78 1.72 -2.54
CA PRO A 116 -6.93 1.76 -1.65
C PRO A 116 -7.57 0.37 -1.57
N ARG A 117 -7.94 -0.04 -0.35
CA ARG A 117 -8.63 -1.29 -0.12
C ARG A 117 -9.97 -1.32 -0.83
N LEU A 118 -10.37 -2.53 -1.20
CA LEU A 118 -11.61 -2.81 -1.91
C LEU A 118 -12.85 -2.76 -1.00
N THR A 119 -12.68 -3.22 0.24
CA THR A 119 -13.66 -3.16 1.32
C THR A 119 -13.13 -2.25 2.41
N ASP A 120 -13.62 -1.00 2.43
CA ASP A 120 -13.38 -0.11 3.55
C ASP A 120 -14.38 -0.44 4.65
N ASN A 121 -13.91 -1.06 5.73
CA ASN A 121 -14.76 -1.35 6.89
C ASN A 121 -15.01 -0.10 7.75
N GLY A 122 -14.52 1.08 7.35
CA GLY A 122 -14.79 2.40 7.94
C GLY A 122 -14.28 2.59 9.38
N LYS A 123 -13.91 1.51 10.07
CA LYS A 123 -13.39 1.52 11.43
C LYS A 123 -11.90 1.27 11.38
N LEU A 124 -11.14 2.27 11.79
CA LEU A 124 -9.74 2.10 12.14
C LEU A 124 -9.64 0.96 13.16
N LEU A 125 -8.75 0.00 12.92
CA LEU A 125 -8.45 -1.04 13.89
C LEU A 125 -8.07 -0.35 15.22
N PRO A 126 -8.54 -0.84 16.38
CA PRO A 126 -8.15 -0.27 17.65
C PRO A 126 -6.62 -0.28 17.78
N PRO A 127 -6.00 0.79 18.29
CA PRO A 127 -4.56 0.83 18.46
C PRO A 127 -4.10 -0.34 19.36
N ASN A 128 -2.89 -0.83 19.11
CA ASN A 128 -2.29 -1.91 19.89
C ASN A 128 -2.29 -1.55 21.39
N GLN A 129 -2.48 -2.53 22.29
CA GLN A 129 -2.56 -2.33 23.75
C GLN A 129 -1.33 -1.64 24.36
N SER A 130 -0.20 -1.58 23.64
CA SER A 130 0.97 -0.76 23.98
C SER A 130 0.70 0.76 23.93
N ALA A 131 -0.39 1.19 23.28
CA ALA A 131 -0.81 2.59 23.14
C ALA A 131 -1.45 3.20 24.40
N THR A 132 -1.77 2.38 25.40
CA THR A 132 -2.35 2.81 26.68
C THR A 132 -1.30 3.15 27.75
N HIS A 133 -0.01 2.93 27.49
CA HIS A 133 1.03 3.24 28.48
C HIS A 133 1.32 4.74 28.52
N ILE A 134 0.86 5.40 29.58
CA ILE A 134 1.21 6.78 29.89
C ILE A 134 2.60 6.79 30.54
N SER A 135 3.63 7.08 29.75
CA SER A 135 4.97 7.33 30.28
C SER A 135 5.02 8.77 30.78
N ARG A 136 5.23 8.99 32.09
CA ARG A 136 5.39 10.36 32.61
C ARG A 136 6.58 11.03 31.92
N PRO A 137 6.40 12.17 31.25
CA PRO A 137 7.50 12.84 30.59
C PRO A 137 8.51 13.35 31.62
N THR A 138 9.80 13.27 31.27
CA THR A 138 10.84 13.94 32.04
C THR A 138 10.88 15.41 31.64
N TRP A 139 10.56 16.29 32.59
CA TRP A 139 10.61 17.74 32.44
C TRP A 139 11.74 18.34 33.29
N SER A 140 12.37 19.40 32.81
CA SER A 140 13.13 20.28 33.71
C SER A 140 12.17 21.02 34.66
N PRO A 141 12.65 21.52 35.82
CA PRO A 141 11.78 22.23 36.77
C PRO A 141 11.02 23.41 36.14
N ALA A 142 11.71 24.19 35.29
CA ALA A 142 11.09 25.32 34.57
C ALA A 142 10.07 24.85 33.51
N GLN A 143 10.35 23.75 32.81
CA GLN A 143 9.41 23.19 31.83
C GLN A 143 8.16 22.62 32.50
N ARG A 144 8.28 22.04 33.70
CA ARG A 144 7.13 21.50 34.43
C ARG A 144 6.15 22.62 34.80
N GLN A 145 6.65 23.74 35.32
CA GLN A 145 5.81 24.89 35.66
C GLN A 145 5.09 25.46 34.42
N ALA A 146 5.81 25.57 33.29
CA ALA A 146 5.20 26.00 32.03
C ALA A 146 4.15 24.99 31.52
N ALA A 147 4.44 23.69 31.62
CA ALA A 147 3.50 22.63 31.23
C ALA A 147 2.22 22.68 32.08
N GLU A 148 2.34 22.80 33.40
CA GLU A 148 1.20 22.93 34.31
C GLU A 148 0.36 24.18 34.01
N GLY A 149 1.00 25.32 33.74
CA GLY A 149 0.32 26.56 33.36
C GLY A 149 -0.47 26.44 32.06
N VAL A 150 0.11 25.80 31.03
CA VAL A 150 -0.58 25.56 29.75
C VAL A 150 -1.74 24.57 29.91
N ILE A 151 -1.55 23.50 30.69
CA ILE A 151 -2.59 22.50 30.97
C ILE A 151 -3.75 23.13 31.74
N ALA A 152 -3.47 23.98 32.75
CA ALA A 152 -4.50 24.67 33.52
C ALA A 152 -5.36 25.58 32.62
N ARG A 153 -4.73 26.41 31.77
CA ARG A 153 -5.43 27.27 30.81
C ARG A 153 -6.27 26.48 29.81
N ALA A 154 -5.72 25.38 29.29
CA ALA A 154 -6.46 24.50 28.39
C ALA A 154 -7.68 23.89 29.08
N ARG A 155 -7.60 23.54 30.38
CA ARG A 155 -8.74 23.01 31.16
C ARG A 155 -9.81 24.07 31.45
N GLU A 156 -9.41 25.31 31.71
CA GLU A 156 -10.34 26.42 31.95
C GLU A 156 -11.15 26.78 30.69
N SER A 157 -10.50 26.72 29.52
CA SER A 157 -11.14 27.06 28.25
C SER A 157 -11.94 25.91 27.62
N ALA A 158 -11.72 24.67 28.03
CA ALA A 158 -12.24 23.50 27.33
C ALA A 158 -13.43 22.83 28.03
N ARG A 159 -14.32 22.26 27.22
CA ARG A 159 -15.27 21.23 27.68
C ARG A 159 -14.54 19.90 27.87
N PRO A 160 -15.06 18.95 28.67
CA PRO A 160 -14.38 17.68 28.96
C PRO A 160 -13.98 16.83 27.74
N ASN A 161 -14.62 17.06 26.58
CA ASN A 161 -14.38 16.35 25.32
C ASN A 161 -13.73 17.21 24.22
N GLN A 162 -13.25 18.40 24.56
CA GLN A 162 -12.58 19.32 23.63
C GLN A 162 -11.23 19.81 24.19
N PHE A 163 -10.72 19.14 25.23
CA PHE A 163 -9.47 19.55 25.88
C PHE A 163 -8.31 19.46 24.91
N THR A 164 -8.25 18.39 24.12
CA THR A 164 -7.18 18.16 23.15
C THR A 164 -7.14 19.28 22.10
N ALA A 165 -8.29 19.63 21.52
CA ALA A 165 -8.37 20.69 20.52
C ALA A 165 -7.93 22.04 21.10
N ALA A 166 -8.42 22.42 22.29
CA ALA A 166 -8.04 23.66 22.95
C ALA A 166 -6.54 23.71 23.27
N LEU A 167 -5.96 22.62 23.77
CA LEU A 167 -4.53 22.51 24.04
C LEU A 167 -3.69 22.68 22.77
N LEU A 168 -4.11 22.03 21.67
CA LEU A 168 -3.42 22.14 20.38
C LEU A 168 -3.52 23.55 19.81
N THR A 169 -4.67 24.21 19.92
CA THR A 169 -4.83 25.61 19.49
C THR A 169 -3.92 26.54 20.28
N LEU A 170 -3.85 26.41 21.61
CA LEU A 170 -2.94 27.18 22.46
C LEU A 170 -1.46 26.98 22.09
N LEU A 171 -1.08 25.76 21.71
CA LEU A 171 0.28 25.48 21.20
C LEU A 171 0.53 26.10 19.81
N GLY A 172 -0.50 26.35 19.02
CA GLY A 172 -0.40 26.87 17.65
C GLY A 172 -0.39 28.36 17.50
N GLU A 173 -1.06 29.05 18.42
CA GLU A 173 -0.99 30.50 18.56
C GLU A 173 0.40 30.98 19.00
N GLY A 174 1.30 30.04 19.33
CA GLY A 174 2.75 30.14 19.26
C GLY A 174 3.32 31.56 19.26
N GLN A 175 3.66 32.04 20.47
CA GLN A 175 4.47 33.23 20.84
C GLN A 175 3.78 34.24 21.76
N SER A 176 2.46 34.18 21.98
CA SER A 176 1.80 35.16 22.87
C SER A 176 1.85 34.80 24.37
N ALA A 177 2.32 33.60 24.72
CA ALA A 177 2.43 33.13 26.11
C ALA A 177 3.86 32.64 26.41
N ASP A 178 4.50 33.25 27.40
CA ASP A 178 5.88 32.92 27.84
C ASP A 178 6.07 31.42 28.12
N ASP A 179 5.04 30.76 28.67
CA ASP A 179 5.05 29.32 28.98
C ASP A 179 5.16 28.44 27.71
N VAL A 180 4.45 28.79 26.63
CA VAL A 180 4.50 28.03 25.37
C VAL A 180 5.88 28.19 24.72
N TYR A 181 6.42 29.41 24.76
CA TYR A 181 7.75 29.70 24.23
C TYR A 181 8.85 28.94 24.98
N MET A 182 8.75 28.81 26.31
CA MET A 182 9.70 28.01 27.11
C MET A 182 9.71 26.53 26.71
N LEU A 183 8.54 25.97 26.40
CA LEU A 183 8.39 24.58 25.96
C LEU A 183 8.94 24.36 24.54
N THR A 184 8.74 25.31 23.63
CA THR A 184 9.20 25.19 22.23
C THR A 184 10.67 25.54 22.04
N SER A 185 11.19 26.57 22.72
CA SER A 185 12.56 27.09 22.51
C SER A 185 13.66 26.16 23.03
N THR A 186 13.39 25.45 24.12
CA THR A 186 14.34 24.51 24.73
C THR A 186 14.47 23.22 23.92
N SER A 187 13.47 22.90 23.09
CA SER A 187 13.38 21.65 22.34
C SER A 187 13.72 21.84 20.87
N LYS A 188 14.97 22.23 20.59
CA LYS A 188 15.47 22.57 19.22
C LYS A 188 15.17 21.53 18.12
N ASN A 189 14.90 20.28 18.47
CA ASN A 189 14.59 19.19 17.54
C ASN A 189 13.25 18.49 17.80
N SER A 190 12.41 18.99 18.72
CA SER A 190 11.10 18.36 18.97
C SER A 190 10.02 19.04 18.14
N SER A 191 9.26 18.21 17.43
CA SER A 191 8.06 18.68 16.73
C SER A 191 7.00 19.14 17.73
N ARG A 192 6.09 20.00 17.25
CA ARG A 192 4.92 20.43 18.02
C ARG A 192 4.08 19.23 18.49
N ALA A 193 3.96 18.19 17.65
CA ALA A 193 3.29 16.95 18.00
C ALA A 193 3.92 16.24 19.21
N GLN A 194 5.27 16.21 19.29
CA GLN A 194 5.97 15.64 20.45
C GLN A 194 5.75 16.45 21.73
N ILE A 195 5.72 17.78 21.65
CA ILE A 195 5.44 18.64 22.81
C ILE A 195 4.00 18.43 23.28
N ALA A 196 3.03 18.45 22.36
CA ALA A 196 1.63 18.16 22.64
C ALA A 196 1.44 16.79 23.28
N LEU A 197 2.11 15.75 22.75
CA LEU A 197 2.08 14.40 23.32
C LEU A 197 2.53 14.38 24.78
N LYS A 198 3.64 15.07 25.10
CA LYS A 198 4.13 15.15 26.49
C LYS A 198 3.13 15.86 27.40
N LEU A 199 2.50 16.94 26.94
CA LEU A 199 1.48 17.66 27.72
C LEU A 199 0.22 16.83 27.96
N LEU A 200 -0.22 16.07 26.95
CA LEU A 200 -1.36 15.14 27.09
C LEU A 200 -1.05 14.03 28.10
N HIS A 201 0.16 13.46 28.05
CA HIS A 201 0.61 12.47 29.03
C HIS A 201 0.69 13.06 30.46
N GLU A 202 1.18 14.30 30.60
CA GLU A 202 1.18 15.01 31.89
C GLU A 202 -0.25 15.27 32.41
N ALA A 203 -1.18 15.57 31.51
CA ALA A 203 -2.60 15.75 31.84
C ALA A 203 -3.33 14.42 32.17
N GLY A 204 -2.64 13.27 32.05
CA GLY A 204 -3.18 11.93 32.32
C GLY A 204 -4.03 11.37 31.19
N ILE A 205 -3.94 11.91 29.98
CA ILE A 205 -4.72 11.49 28.82
C ILE A 205 -3.90 10.48 28.01
N PRO A 206 -4.42 9.25 27.76
CA PRO A 206 -3.76 8.31 26.88
C PRO A 206 -3.70 8.87 25.46
N SER A 207 -2.49 9.02 24.94
CA SER A 207 -2.27 9.54 23.60
C SER A 207 -1.02 8.94 23.00
N HIS A 208 -0.94 8.90 21.67
CA HIS A 208 0.28 8.50 20.98
C HIS A 208 0.44 9.22 19.65
N LEU A 209 1.65 9.18 19.13
CA LEU A 209 1.98 9.75 17.84
C LEU A 209 1.59 8.78 16.72
N ILE A 210 1.00 9.32 15.67
CA ILE A 210 0.86 8.68 14.37
C ILE A 210 1.84 9.36 13.43
N ARG A 211 2.69 8.57 12.76
CA ARG A 211 3.56 9.07 11.70
C ARG A 211 3.09 8.51 10.38
N GLY A 212 3.17 9.32 9.34
CA GLY A 212 2.70 8.93 8.03
C GLY A 212 3.22 9.83 6.92
N VAL A 213 2.63 9.64 5.75
CA VAL A 213 2.95 10.39 4.56
C VAL A 213 1.66 10.82 3.87
N HIS A 214 1.65 12.03 3.33
CA HIS A 214 0.57 12.47 2.46
C HIS A 214 0.75 11.88 1.06
N LEU A 215 -0.27 11.19 0.56
CA LEU A 215 -0.37 10.54 -0.74
C LEU A 215 -0.64 11.54 -1.88
N ARG A 216 0.09 12.65 -1.86
CA ARG A 216 0.06 13.65 -2.90
C ARG A 216 0.98 13.23 -4.05
N ASN A 217 0.57 13.54 -5.27
CA ASN A 217 1.34 13.12 -6.43
C ASN A 217 2.67 13.91 -6.49
N ARG A 218 3.76 13.18 -6.71
CA ARG A 218 5.09 13.71 -7.04
C ARG A 218 5.72 14.55 -5.94
N THR A 219 5.62 14.06 -4.72
CA THR A 219 6.33 14.60 -3.56
C THR A 219 7.69 13.94 -3.45
N HIS A 220 8.73 14.71 -3.13
CA HIS A 220 10.09 14.20 -3.01
C HIS A 220 10.77 14.78 -1.77
N ASN A 221 11.37 13.89 -0.96
CA ASN A 221 12.19 14.26 0.20
C ASN A 221 11.42 15.01 1.33
N ASP A 222 10.16 14.67 1.53
CA ASP A 222 9.34 15.23 2.61
C ASP A 222 9.68 14.57 3.96
N PRO A 223 9.65 15.31 5.07
CA PRO A 223 9.74 14.71 6.40
C PRO A 223 8.47 13.88 6.68
N PRO A 224 8.51 12.91 7.62
CA PRO A 224 7.31 12.25 8.10
C PRO A 224 6.31 13.28 8.63
N ALA A 225 5.06 13.19 8.17
CA ALA A 225 3.97 13.95 8.73
C ALA A 225 3.53 13.29 10.05
N GLU A 226 3.24 14.12 11.06
CA GLU A 226 2.90 13.65 12.41
C GLU A 226 1.46 14.06 12.76
N LEU A 227 0.67 13.10 13.22
CA LEU A 227 -0.67 13.28 13.78
C LEU A 227 -0.68 12.75 15.22
N LEU A 228 -1.69 13.15 15.99
CA LEU A 228 -1.90 12.68 17.36
C LEU A 228 -3.17 11.86 17.43
N GLU A 229 -3.11 10.68 18.04
CA GLU A 229 -4.29 9.89 18.35
C GLU A 229 -4.46 9.88 19.87
N VAL A 230 -5.63 10.32 20.33
CA VAL A 230 -5.91 10.67 21.72
C VAL A 230 -7.19 9.98 22.16
N TYR A 231 -7.17 9.38 23.34
CA TYR A 231 -8.33 8.73 23.92
C TYR A 231 -9.17 9.73 24.72
N GLU A 232 -10.26 10.20 24.12
CA GLU A 232 -11.13 11.24 24.68
C GLU A 232 -12.60 10.84 24.48
N GLY A 233 -13.42 10.95 25.53
CA GLY A 233 -14.86 10.65 25.45
C GLY A 233 -15.20 9.17 25.17
N GLY A 234 -14.29 8.23 25.47
CA GLY A 234 -14.51 6.79 25.25
C GLY A 234 -14.17 6.30 23.84
N ALA A 235 -13.59 7.15 22.99
CA ALA A 235 -13.13 6.79 21.65
C ALA A 235 -11.73 7.36 21.37
N TRP A 236 -11.02 6.75 20.42
CA TRP A 236 -9.77 7.28 19.89
C TRP A 236 -10.07 8.30 18.80
N ASN A 237 -9.62 9.53 19.00
CA ASN A 237 -9.77 10.62 18.06
C ASN A 237 -8.41 11.04 17.53
N ILE A 238 -8.30 11.23 16.22
CA ILE A 238 -7.08 11.72 15.57
C ILE A 238 -7.17 13.24 15.45
N TYR A 239 -6.08 13.93 15.77
CA TYR A 239 -5.96 15.37 15.66
C TYR A 239 -4.70 15.73 14.89
N ASN A 240 -4.82 16.77 14.06
CA ASN A 240 -3.68 17.41 13.45
C ASN A 240 -3.02 18.37 14.45
N PRO A 241 -1.74 18.18 14.80
CA PRO A 241 -1.05 19.01 15.79
C PRO A 241 -0.88 20.46 15.36
N ASP A 242 -0.88 20.75 14.06
CA ASP A 242 -0.66 22.08 13.52
C ASP A 242 -1.94 22.90 13.45
N THR A 243 -3.02 22.28 12.96
CA THR A 243 -4.32 22.95 12.73
C THR A 243 -5.34 22.72 13.85
N ALA A 244 -5.06 21.83 14.81
CA ALA A 244 -5.97 21.38 15.86
C ALA A 244 -7.30 20.77 15.33
N THR A 245 -7.35 20.41 14.04
CA THR A 245 -8.54 19.82 13.43
C THR A 245 -8.65 18.32 13.76
N PRO A 246 -9.85 17.84 14.15
CA PRO A 246 -10.09 16.42 14.34
C PRO A 246 -10.28 15.70 12.99
N GLY A 247 -9.83 14.46 12.90
CA GLY A 247 -10.00 13.57 11.74
C GLY A 247 -8.67 13.12 11.12
N LEU A 248 -8.73 11.98 10.44
CA LEU A 248 -7.66 11.52 9.56
C LEU A 248 -7.85 12.15 8.18
N PRO A 249 -6.86 12.84 7.61
CA PRO A 249 -6.97 13.34 6.24
C PRO A 249 -7.11 12.19 5.23
N ASP A 250 -7.96 12.37 4.21
CA ASP A 250 -8.22 11.34 3.19
C ASP A 250 -6.96 10.94 2.40
N ASP A 251 -6.01 11.87 2.28
CA ASP A 251 -4.73 11.65 1.60
C ASP A 251 -3.64 11.13 2.53
N PHE A 252 -3.93 10.74 3.77
CA PHE A 252 -2.90 10.35 4.73
C PHE A 252 -2.71 8.84 4.82
N PHE A 253 -1.49 8.37 4.58
CA PHE A 253 -1.09 6.99 4.82
C PHE A 253 -0.36 6.83 6.15
N ILE A 254 -0.89 5.98 7.03
CA ILE A 254 -0.35 5.75 8.39
C ILE A 254 0.87 4.82 8.37
N TRP A 255 2.07 5.40 8.28
CA TRP A 255 3.30 4.61 8.29
C TRP A 255 3.53 3.89 9.63
N GLN A 256 3.29 4.59 10.74
CA GLN A 256 3.49 4.05 12.09
C GLN A 256 2.41 4.59 13.01
N ARG A 257 1.76 3.71 13.78
CA ARG A 257 0.80 4.07 14.81
C ARG A 257 1.36 3.72 16.18
N GLY A 258 1.78 4.73 16.94
CA GLY A 258 2.39 4.55 18.27
C GLY A 258 3.74 3.84 18.22
N GLY A 259 4.16 3.28 19.37
CA GLY A 259 5.41 2.54 19.49
C GLY A 259 6.67 3.40 19.61
N LEU A 260 7.83 2.74 19.50
CA LEU A 260 9.18 3.32 19.61
C LEU A 260 9.48 4.34 18.48
N SER A 261 10.69 4.89 18.44
CA SER A 261 11.15 5.76 17.36
C SER A 261 10.93 5.15 15.96
N LEU A 262 10.54 5.99 14.99
CA LEU A 262 10.38 5.62 13.58
C LEU A 262 11.68 5.09 13.01
N LEU A 263 12.75 5.83 13.25
CA LEU A 263 14.12 5.49 12.89
C LEU A 263 14.97 5.51 14.15
N ASP A 264 15.77 4.48 14.33
CA ASP A 264 16.80 4.40 15.36
C ASP A 264 18.09 3.91 14.71
N VAL A 265 19.21 4.58 15.01
CA VAL A 265 20.50 4.29 14.38
C VAL A 265 21.57 4.21 15.45
N GLU A 266 22.21 3.05 15.53
CA GLU A 266 23.37 2.79 16.36
C GLU A 266 24.65 2.83 15.49
N GLY A 267 25.75 3.34 16.04
CA GLY A 267 27.03 3.45 15.33
C GLY A 267 27.10 4.56 14.26
N GLY A 268 26.18 5.54 14.32
CA GLY A 268 26.17 6.69 13.41
C GLY A 268 25.51 7.93 14.01
N SER A 269 25.67 9.06 13.33
CA SER A 269 25.07 10.35 13.74
C SER A 269 24.33 11.04 12.61
N GLY A 270 23.44 11.98 12.99
CA GLY A 270 22.68 12.79 12.03
C GLY A 270 21.65 12.01 11.23
N SER A 271 21.07 10.96 11.81
CA SER A 271 20.07 10.11 11.17
C SER A 271 18.81 10.89 10.79
N LYS A 272 18.37 10.72 9.54
CA LYS A 272 17.19 11.36 8.97
C LYS A 272 16.43 10.37 8.12
N ILE A 273 15.11 10.45 8.17
CA ILE A 273 14.20 9.73 7.28
C ILE A 273 13.42 10.74 6.43
N ARG A 274 13.30 10.42 5.15
CA ARG A 274 12.65 11.25 4.14
C ARG A 274 11.78 10.38 3.25
N PHE A 275 10.59 10.88 2.92
CA PHE A 275 9.61 10.17 2.11
C PHE A 275 9.49 10.80 0.73
N SER A 276 9.34 9.95 -0.28
CA SER A 276 9.02 10.33 -1.64
C SER A 276 7.80 9.53 -2.10
N VAL A 277 6.85 10.19 -2.77
CA VAL A 277 5.59 9.56 -3.20
C VAL A 277 5.37 9.79 -4.67
N LEU A 278 5.12 8.70 -5.39
CA LEU A 278 4.78 8.72 -6.81
C LEU A 278 3.47 7.95 -7.04
N SER A 279 2.47 8.59 -7.64
CA SER A 279 1.23 7.91 -8.01
C SER A 279 1.31 7.40 -9.45
N ASN A 280 1.01 6.12 -9.65
CA ASN A 280 0.90 5.46 -10.95
C ASN A 280 -0.52 4.91 -11.15
N VAL A 281 -1.03 4.98 -12.37
CA VAL A 281 -2.34 4.43 -12.72
C VAL A 281 -2.13 3.09 -13.42
N ILE A 282 -2.57 2.00 -12.78
CA ILE A 282 -2.37 0.63 -13.26
C ILE A 282 -3.75 0.00 -13.53
N PRO A 283 -3.91 -0.84 -14.58
CA PRO A 283 -5.16 -1.56 -14.80
C PRO A 283 -5.58 -2.37 -13.58
N ALA A 284 -6.83 -2.24 -13.14
CA ALA A 284 -7.34 -2.88 -11.92
C ALA A 284 -7.21 -4.41 -11.96
N LYS A 285 -7.28 -5.00 -13.16
CA LYS A 285 -7.04 -6.42 -13.42
C LYS A 285 -5.65 -6.89 -12.95
N ASN A 286 -4.61 -6.08 -13.17
CA ASN A 286 -3.24 -6.43 -12.79
C ASN A 286 -3.07 -6.45 -11.27
N ILE A 287 -3.73 -5.50 -10.58
CA ILE A 287 -3.75 -5.43 -9.12
C ILE A 287 -4.51 -6.62 -8.54
N ALA A 288 -5.71 -6.92 -9.06
CA ALA A 288 -6.50 -8.08 -8.64
C ALA A 288 -5.73 -9.40 -8.82
N LEU A 289 -4.99 -9.53 -9.92
CA LEU A 289 -4.14 -10.70 -10.16
C LEU A 289 -2.98 -10.80 -9.16
N LYS A 290 -2.35 -9.67 -8.80
CA LYS A 290 -1.26 -9.63 -7.83
C LYS A 290 -1.74 -10.03 -6.44
N LEU A 291 -2.83 -9.42 -5.97
CA LEU A 291 -3.47 -9.74 -4.69
C LEU A 291 -3.93 -11.21 -4.61
N ALA A 292 -4.51 -11.73 -5.70
CA ALA A 292 -4.98 -13.11 -5.74
C ALA A 292 -3.83 -14.15 -5.70
N ARG A 293 -2.62 -13.80 -6.17
CA ARG A 293 -1.43 -14.66 -6.04
C ARG A 293 -0.93 -14.73 -4.61
N GLU A 294 -0.87 -13.61 -3.90
CA GLU A 294 -0.43 -13.58 -2.50
C GLU A 294 -1.36 -14.37 -1.58
N GLN A 295 -2.66 -14.39 -1.88
CA GLN A 295 -3.65 -15.14 -1.09
C GLN A 295 -3.70 -16.65 -1.40
N THR A 296 -2.76 -17.20 -2.19
CA THR A 296 -2.66 -18.65 -2.50
C THR A 296 -3.98 -19.28 -2.96
N VAL A 297 -4.73 -18.60 -3.84
CA VAL A 297 -5.94 -19.19 -4.41
C VAL A 297 -5.54 -20.09 -5.57
N ALA A 298 -5.62 -21.42 -5.37
CA ALA A 298 -5.23 -22.48 -6.33
C ALA A 298 -5.92 -22.40 -7.72
N LEU A 299 -6.88 -21.50 -7.90
CA LEU A 299 -7.59 -21.23 -9.17
C LEU A 299 -6.98 -20.08 -9.97
N VAL A 300 -5.97 -19.37 -9.45
CA VAL A 300 -5.29 -18.24 -10.12
C VAL A 300 -4.23 -18.74 -11.11
N ASP A 301 -3.69 -19.93 -10.91
CA ASP A 301 -2.65 -20.53 -11.76
C ASP A 301 -3.17 -20.92 -13.16
N PHE A 302 -4.49 -21.10 -13.31
CA PHE A 302 -5.13 -21.43 -14.60
C PHE A 302 -5.52 -20.19 -15.43
N ASN A 303 -5.15 -18.97 -15.02
CA ASN A 303 -5.46 -17.76 -15.76
C ASN A 303 -4.38 -17.43 -16.80
N ILE A 304 -4.71 -17.53 -18.10
CA ILE A 304 -3.80 -17.31 -19.26
C ILE A 304 -3.05 -15.95 -19.21
N TYR A 305 -3.59 -14.97 -18.49
CA TYR A 305 -3.00 -13.63 -18.33
C TYR A 305 -1.93 -13.53 -17.23
N SER A 306 -1.64 -14.63 -16.53
CA SER A 306 -0.60 -14.73 -15.50
C SER A 306 0.82 -14.90 -16.09
N LEU A 307 0.89 -15.24 -17.38
CA LEU A 307 2.14 -15.46 -18.10
C LEU A 307 2.80 -14.12 -18.50
N PRO A 308 4.15 -14.01 -18.49
CA PRO A 308 4.87 -12.87 -19.06
C PRO A 308 4.35 -12.53 -20.46
N VAL A 309 4.35 -11.25 -20.82
CA VAL A 309 3.73 -10.75 -22.07
C VAL A 309 4.30 -11.47 -23.30
N GLU A 310 5.58 -11.87 -23.25
CA GLU A 310 6.22 -12.66 -24.30
C GLU A 310 5.54 -14.02 -24.52
N LYS A 311 5.10 -14.69 -23.44
CA LYS A 311 4.45 -16.00 -23.50
C LYS A 311 2.96 -15.90 -23.89
N GLN A 312 2.32 -14.75 -23.68
CA GLN A 312 0.93 -14.53 -24.08
C GLN A 312 0.76 -14.45 -25.60
N ASN A 313 1.72 -13.86 -26.31
CA ASN A 313 1.67 -13.79 -27.77
C ASN A 313 1.80 -15.18 -28.43
N VAL A 314 2.68 -16.02 -27.88
CA VAL A 314 2.82 -17.42 -28.31
C VAL A 314 1.52 -18.18 -28.05
N PHE A 315 0.91 -18.03 -26.88
CA PHE A 315 -0.34 -18.71 -26.56
C PHE A 315 -1.53 -18.20 -27.40
N LYS A 316 -1.63 -16.89 -27.68
CA LYS A 316 -2.63 -16.33 -28.61
C LYS A 316 -2.51 -16.94 -30.01
N SER A 317 -1.28 -17.09 -30.50
CA SER A 317 -1.00 -17.74 -31.80
C SER A 317 -1.39 -19.23 -31.76
N LEU A 318 -1.09 -19.93 -30.66
CA LEU A 318 -1.45 -21.34 -30.49
C LEU A 318 -2.97 -21.56 -30.39
N LEU A 319 -3.69 -20.68 -29.70
CA LEU A 319 -5.15 -20.72 -29.53
C LEU A 319 -5.90 -20.40 -30.84
N LEU A 320 -5.23 -19.74 -31.79
CA LEU A 320 -5.80 -19.42 -33.10
C LEU A 320 -6.09 -20.68 -33.93
N VAL A 321 -5.30 -21.75 -33.77
CA VAL A 321 -5.51 -23.02 -34.48
C VAL A 321 -6.85 -23.68 -34.06
N PRO A 322 -7.13 -23.97 -32.77
CA PRO A 322 -8.42 -24.52 -32.35
C PRO A 322 -9.62 -23.62 -32.69
N ILE A 323 -9.48 -22.30 -32.51
CA ILE A 323 -10.56 -21.35 -32.78
C ILE A 323 -10.84 -21.29 -34.29
N GLY A 324 -9.79 -21.22 -35.11
CA GLY A 324 -9.92 -21.24 -36.56
C GLY A 324 -10.62 -22.52 -37.04
N ALA A 325 -10.25 -23.67 -36.48
CA ALA A 325 -10.90 -24.94 -36.80
C ALA A 325 -12.38 -24.93 -36.40
N LEU A 326 -12.72 -24.40 -35.23
CA LEU A 326 -14.11 -24.25 -34.79
C LEU A 326 -14.93 -23.38 -35.75
N VAL A 327 -14.37 -22.24 -36.18
CA VAL A 327 -15.00 -21.33 -37.13
C VAL A 327 -15.22 -22.03 -38.48
N VAL A 328 -14.21 -22.74 -39.02
CA VAL A 328 -14.35 -23.50 -40.26
C VAL A 328 -15.42 -24.58 -40.15
N VAL A 329 -15.49 -25.27 -39.00
CA VAL A 329 -16.55 -26.25 -38.73
C VAL A 329 -17.94 -25.60 -38.72
N ILE A 330 -18.09 -24.42 -38.11
CA ILE A 330 -19.35 -23.66 -38.14
C ILE A 330 -19.73 -23.30 -39.58
N PHE A 331 -18.83 -22.73 -40.38
CA PHE A 331 -19.09 -22.39 -41.79
C PHE A 331 -19.43 -23.63 -42.63
N LYS A 332 -18.76 -24.76 -42.38
CA LYS A 332 -19.02 -26.00 -43.12
C LYS A 332 -20.39 -26.61 -42.77
N ILE A 333 -20.78 -26.61 -41.50
CA ILE A 333 -22.02 -27.26 -41.03
C ILE A 333 -23.23 -26.34 -41.19
N TRP A 334 -23.13 -25.07 -40.77
CA TRP A 334 -24.27 -24.15 -40.72
C TRP A 334 -24.49 -23.37 -42.02
N VAL A 335 -23.40 -22.96 -42.68
CA VAL A 335 -23.47 -22.16 -43.92
C VAL A 335 -23.38 -23.06 -45.17
N GLY A 336 -22.78 -24.25 -45.06
CA GLY A 336 -22.66 -25.21 -46.16
C GLY A 336 -21.48 -24.95 -47.10
N VAL A 337 -20.47 -24.18 -46.66
CA VAL A 337 -19.28 -23.88 -47.47
C VAL A 337 -18.43 -25.14 -47.62
N ARG A 338 -18.14 -25.53 -48.88
CA ARG A 338 -17.25 -26.65 -49.18
C ARG A 338 -15.79 -26.22 -48.98
N THR A 339 -15.16 -26.70 -47.92
CA THR A 339 -13.73 -26.51 -47.66
C THR A 339 -12.95 -27.80 -47.89
N SER A 340 -11.68 -27.69 -48.28
CA SER A 340 -10.75 -28.82 -48.47
C SER A 340 -10.27 -29.40 -47.11
N GLY A 341 -11.24 -29.76 -46.27
CA GLY A 341 -11.01 -30.15 -44.87
C GLY A 341 -11.19 -29.00 -43.87
N THR A 342 -11.05 -29.31 -42.59
CA THR A 342 -11.19 -28.35 -41.48
C THR A 342 -9.88 -27.64 -41.14
N PHE A 343 -8.74 -28.30 -41.38
CA PHE A 343 -7.42 -27.80 -41.01
C PHE A 343 -6.75 -26.95 -42.09
N MET A 344 -6.99 -27.24 -43.37
CA MET A 344 -6.29 -26.56 -44.47
C MET A 344 -6.53 -25.03 -44.50
N PRO A 345 -7.76 -24.50 -44.36
CA PRO A 345 -7.98 -23.05 -44.32
C PRO A 345 -7.32 -22.38 -43.11
N VAL A 346 -7.20 -23.10 -41.99
CA VAL A 346 -6.58 -22.61 -40.76
C VAL A 346 -5.07 -22.51 -40.92
N LEU A 347 -4.44 -23.51 -41.53
CA LEU A 347 -3.00 -23.52 -41.82
C LEU A 347 -2.64 -22.40 -42.81
N ILE A 348 -3.48 -22.19 -43.83
CA ILE A 348 -3.32 -21.07 -44.78
C ILE A 348 -3.37 -19.74 -44.03
N ALA A 349 -4.40 -19.52 -43.19
CA ALA A 349 -4.53 -18.29 -42.41
C ALA A 349 -3.32 -18.04 -41.48
N LEU A 350 -2.80 -19.10 -40.86
CA LEU A 350 -1.62 -19.02 -39.99
C LEU A 350 -0.33 -18.70 -40.76
N ALA A 351 -0.16 -19.29 -41.95
CA ALA A 351 0.98 -18.97 -42.81
C ALA A 351 1.01 -17.47 -43.15
N PHE A 352 -0.14 -16.87 -43.45
CA PHE A 352 -0.25 -15.43 -43.71
C PHE A 352 -0.07 -14.55 -42.48
N ILE A 353 -0.43 -15.02 -41.28
CA ILE A 353 -0.26 -14.26 -40.04
C ILE A 353 1.21 -14.25 -39.59
N GLN A 354 1.94 -15.34 -39.83
CA GLN A 354 3.34 -15.49 -39.40
C GLN A 354 4.36 -15.01 -40.43
N THR A 355 3.97 -14.76 -41.68
CA THR A 355 4.90 -14.38 -42.77
C THR A 355 4.48 -13.11 -43.50
N THR A 356 5.36 -12.59 -44.35
CA THR A 356 5.03 -11.48 -45.25
C THR A 356 4.15 -11.97 -46.39
N LEU A 357 3.27 -11.11 -46.92
CA LEU A 357 2.28 -11.47 -47.96
C LEU A 357 2.87 -12.31 -49.10
N LEU A 358 4.06 -11.93 -49.58
CA LEU A 358 4.74 -12.55 -50.71
C LEU A 358 5.22 -13.97 -50.38
N MET A 359 5.70 -14.20 -49.16
CA MET A 359 6.14 -15.52 -48.70
C MET A 359 4.96 -16.41 -48.31
N GLY A 360 3.87 -15.83 -47.78
CA GLY A 360 2.63 -16.55 -47.50
C GLY A 360 1.98 -17.09 -48.77
N ILE A 361 2.00 -16.32 -49.87
CA ILE A 361 1.52 -16.79 -51.19
C ILE A 361 2.41 -17.94 -51.70
N ALA A 362 3.73 -17.83 -51.58
CA ALA A 362 4.64 -18.90 -52.02
C ALA A 362 4.38 -20.23 -51.27
N ILE A 363 4.19 -20.18 -49.96
CA ILE A 363 3.83 -21.36 -49.15
C ILE A 363 2.46 -21.91 -49.55
N LEU A 364 1.48 -21.05 -49.82
CA LEU A 364 0.15 -21.47 -50.26
C LEU A 364 0.20 -22.22 -51.59
N VAL A 365 0.98 -21.74 -52.56
CA VAL A 365 1.14 -22.40 -53.86
C VAL A 365 1.77 -23.78 -53.70
N VAL A 366 2.82 -23.90 -52.88
CA VAL A 366 3.49 -25.19 -52.58
C VAL A 366 2.58 -26.17 -51.83
N LEU A 367 1.62 -25.69 -51.05
CA LEU A 367 0.73 -26.53 -50.24
C LEU A 367 -0.58 -26.92 -50.97
N VAL A 368 -0.90 -26.23 -52.06
CA VAL A 368 -2.11 -26.43 -52.87
C VAL A 368 -1.82 -27.29 -54.12
N GLU A 369 -0.58 -27.28 -54.62
CA GLU A 369 -0.06 -28.38 -55.46
C GLU A 369 0.13 -29.65 -54.63
#